data_AF-A0A4Q0QUY3-F1
#
_entry.id   AF-A0A4Q0QUY3-F1
#
_cell.length_a   1.000
_cell.length_b   1.000
_cell.length_c   1.000
_cell.angle_alpha   90.00
_cell.angle_beta   90.00
_cell.angle_gamma   90.00
#
_symmetry.space_group_name_H-M   'P 1'
#
loop_
_entity.id
_entity.type
_entity.pdbx_description
1 polymer ?
#
loop_
_entity_poly.entity_id
_entity_poly.type
_entity_poly.pdbx_seq_one_letter_code
_entity_poly.pdbx_strand_id
1 'polypeptide(L)'
;MKRRSFGRLVGGAAALFTVTALGLALTPSAHAEDFFSALFGAFGARPPQIRTPFPNDDMPRYDMPRQRAAYGGGAAYCVRGCDGRYFPAQGTDAESKAQSCKSFCPASETSLVYGSNIDDATTENGKSYSDLPNAFRYRNEIVAGCTCNGKDPVGLAQVKVEDDPTLRKGDIVAGAGGLVVATRNANDRRGVAMNFSPLPESVRARFRQVPVVAKE
;
A
#
# COMPACT_ATOMS: atom_id res chain seq x y z
N MET A 1 -12.42 -33.24 -73.36
CA MET A 1 -11.04 -33.12 -73.89
C MET A 1 -10.51 -31.76 -73.43
N LYS A 2 -9.32 -31.55 -72.89
CA LYS A 2 -8.08 -32.32 -72.75
C LYS A 2 -7.26 -31.65 -71.64
N ARG A 3 -6.73 -32.44 -70.70
CA ARG A 3 -5.52 -32.09 -69.93
C ARG A 3 -4.37 -31.79 -70.89
N ARG A 4 -3.45 -30.89 -70.52
CA ARG A 4 -2.01 -30.85 -70.89
C ARG A 4 -1.40 -29.63 -70.18
N SER A 5 -0.59 -29.73 -69.12
CA SER A 5 0.75 -30.31 -69.03
C SER A 5 1.63 -29.99 -70.23
N PHE A 6 2.53 -29.02 -70.09
CA PHE A 6 3.73 -28.92 -70.89
C PHE A 6 4.92 -28.75 -69.95
N GLY A 7 5.75 -29.79 -69.93
CA GLY A 7 7.12 -29.71 -69.49
C GLY A 7 8.06 -29.89 -70.69
N ARG A 8 9.36 -29.77 -70.35
CA ARG A 8 10.59 -30.10 -71.09
C ARG A 8 11.25 -28.90 -71.79
N LEU A 9 12.41 -28.43 -71.32
CA LEU A 9 13.78 -29.00 -71.39
C LEU A 9 14.42 -28.80 -72.77
N VAL A 10 15.38 -27.87 -72.84
CA VAL A 10 16.61 -27.87 -73.65
C VAL A 10 17.59 -26.95 -72.87
N GLY A 11 18.85 -27.24 -72.54
CA GLY A 11 19.78 -28.26 -73.01
C GLY A 11 21.08 -27.57 -73.50
N GLY A 12 22.18 -27.67 -72.72
CA GLY A 12 23.59 -27.40 -73.10
C GLY A 12 24.04 -25.93 -73.11
N ALA A 13 24.97 -25.41 -72.28
CA ALA A 13 26.35 -25.79 -71.93
C ALA A 13 27.39 -24.94 -72.68
N ALA A 14 28.07 -24.03 -71.97
CA ALA A 14 29.52 -23.78 -72.08
C ALA A 14 30.03 -22.77 -71.02
N ALA A 15 30.92 -23.29 -70.15
CA ALA A 15 32.18 -22.72 -69.63
C ALA A 15 32.19 -21.30 -68.98
N LEU A 16 32.35 -21.16 -67.65
CA LEU A 16 33.57 -21.22 -66.79
C LEU A 16 34.15 -19.84 -66.45
N PHE A 17 34.74 -19.76 -65.25
CA PHE A 17 35.34 -18.62 -64.52
C PHE A 17 34.35 -17.77 -63.70
N THR A 18 34.45 -17.53 -62.39
CA THR A 18 35.44 -17.86 -61.34
C THR A 18 34.85 -17.42 -60.00
N VAL A 19 34.93 -18.30 -58.99
CA VAL A 19 35.14 -18.08 -57.55
C VAL A 19 34.65 -16.76 -56.92
N THR A 20 33.73 -16.85 -55.95
CA THR A 20 33.86 -16.18 -54.64
C THR A 20 32.93 -16.77 -53.57
N ALA A 21 33.58 -17.42 -52.60
CA ALA A 21 33.25 -17.61 -51.19
C ALA A 21 31.78 -17.62 -50.70
N LEU A 22 31.36 -18.83 -50.30
CA LEU A 22 30.91 -19.19 -48.94
C LEU A 22 30.59 -18.01 -48.00
N GLY A 23 29.32 -17.87 -47.63
CA GLY A 23 28.89 -16.93 -46.59
C GLY A 23 27.40 -16.98 -46.30
N LEU A 24 26.90 -18.14 -45.83
CA LEU A 24 25.67 -18.14 -45.03
C LEU A 24 25.99 -17.41 -43.72
N ALA A 25 25.88 -16.09 -43.74
CA ALA A 25 25.94 -15.28 -42.54
C ALA A 25 24.73 -15.66 -41.68
N LEU A 26 25.01 -16.36 -40.58
CA LEU A 26 24.17 -16.35 -39.40
C LEU A 26 23.86 -14.89 -39.09
N THR A 27 22.62 -14.47 -39.32
CA THR A 27 22.14 -13.17 -38.88
C THR A 27 22.33 -13.13 -37.36
N PRO A 28 23.17 -12.25 -36.79
CA PRO A 28 23.13 -12.03 -35.36
C PRO A 28 21.73 -11.55 -35.01
N SER A 29 21.15 -12.12 -33.96
CA SER A 29 19.96 -11.57 -33.33
C SER A 29 20.21 -10.08 -33.10
N ALA A 30 19.40 -9.25 -33.76
CA ALA A 30 19.31 -7.84 -33.41
C ALA A 30 18.75 -7.79 -31.98
N HIS A 31 19.64 -7.78 -30.99
CA HIS A 31 19.30 -7.38 -29.65
C HIS A 31 18.95 -5.90 -29.73
N ALA A 32 17.66 -5.59 -29.62
CA ALA A 32 17.23 -4.24 -29.31
C ALA A 32 17.75 -3.91 -27.90
N GLU A 33 19.02 -3.53 -27.81
CA GLU A 33 19.50 -2.69 -26.72
C GLU A 33 18.77 -1.37 -26.91
N ASP A 34 17.64 -1.24 -26.21
CA ASP A 34 16.78 -0.09 -26.28
C ASP A 34 17.61 1.17 -26.09
N PHE A 35 17.42 2.15 -26.97
CA PHE A 35 18.01 3.49 -26.88
C PHE A 35 17.88 4.09 -25.47
N PHE A 36 16.79 3.74 -24.78
CA PHE A 36 16.54 4.10 -23.39
C PHE A 36 17.47 3.39 -22.39
N SER A 37 17.83 2.12 -22.61
CA SER A 37 18.80 1.39 -21.79
C SER A 37 20.21 1.97 -21.87
N ALA A 38 20.63 2.49 -23.03
CA ALA A 38 21.91 3.19 -23.17
C ALA A 38 21.91 4.59 -22.52
N LEU A 39 20.79 5.31 -22.62
CA LEU A 39 20.64 6.65 -22.03
C LEU A 39 20.53 6.61 -20.49
N PHE A 40 19.84 5.62 -19.93
CA PHE A 40 19.57 5.50 -18.49
C PHE A 40 20.44 4.46 -17.77
N GLY A 41 21.15 3.60 -18.51
CA GLY A 41 22.04 2.58 -17.94
C GLY A 41 23.52 2.98 -17.87
N ALA A 42 24.00 3.87 -18.75
CA ALA A 42 25.40 4.34 -18.73
C ALA A 42 25.71 5.30 -17.57
N PHE A 43 24.67 5.89 -16.98
CA PHE A 43 24.75 6.54 -15.68
C PHE A 43 24.15 5.58 -14.69
N GLY A 44 24.99 4.86 -13.94
CA GLY A 44 24.59 4.13 -12.75
C GLY A 44 23.99 5.09 -11.72
N ALA A 45 22.78 5.58 -11.98
CA ALA A 45 22.03 6.45 -11.11
C ALA A 45 21.40 5.53 -10.07
N ARG A 46 22.08 5.44 -8.92
CA ARG A 46 21.38 5.17 -7.66
C ARG A 46 20.08 5.98 -7.66
N PRO A 47 18.94 5.41 -7.22
CA PRO A 47 17.72 6.19 -7.07
C PRO A 47 18.07 7.45 -6.28
N PRO A 48 17.63 8.65 -6.73
CA PRO A 48 18.01 9.90 -6.09
C PRO A 48 17.69 9.78 -4.61
N GLN A 49 18.74 9.72 -3.80
CA GLN A 49 18.60 9.86 -2.36
C GLN A 49 18.15 11.31 -2.19
N ILE A 50 16.87 11.51 -1.86
CA ILE A 50 16.37 12.82 -1.44
C ILE A 50 17.20 13.19 -0.22
N ARG A 51 18.22 14.03 -0.41
CA ARG A 51 18.97 14.63 0.68
C ARG A 51 18.05 15.66 1.31
N THR A 52 17.29 15.22 2.30
CA THR A 52 16.58 16.13 3.20
C THR A 52 17.62 17.03 3.90
N PRO A 53 17.31 18.29 4.23
CA PRO A 53 18.28 19.23 4.82
C PRO A 53 18.77 18.88 6.23
N PHE A 54 18.37 17.73 6.77
CA PHE A 54 18.69 17.30 8.13
C PHE A 54 20.06 16.59 8.17
N PRO A 55 20.96 16.96 9.10
CA PRO A 55 22.19 16.21 9.38
C PRO A 55 21.84 14.76 9.78
N ASN A 56 22.45 13.77 9.12
CA ASN A 56 22.26 12.35 9.41
C ASN A 56 23.23 11.86 10.51
N ASP A 57 23.31 12.58 11.62
CA ASP A 57 24.08 12.16 12.77
C ASP A 57 23.10 11.81 13.91
N ASP A 58 23.12 10.53 14.30
CA ASP A 58 22.52 9.97 15.51
C ASP A 58 20.98 9.95 15.64
N MET A 59 20.23 9.67 14.57
CA MET A 59 18.89 9.10 14.75
C MET A 59 19.01 7.60 15.02
N PRO A 60 18.64 7.08 16.21
CA PRO A 60 18.37 5.65 16.32
C PRO A 60 17.33 5.37 15.26
N ARG A 61 17.66 4.46 14.33
CA ARG A 61 16.74 3.97 13.31
C ARG A 61 15.48 3.55 14.07
N TYR A 62 14.47 4.41 14.10
CA TYR A 62 13.15 4.00 14.51
C TYR A 62 12.78 3.03 13.41
N ASP A 63 13.03 1.74 13.65
CA ASP A 63 12.27 0.69 13.02
C ASP A 63 10.83 1.05 13.36
N MET A 64 10.20 1.88 12.51
CA MET A 64 8.80 1.72 12.21
C MET A 64 8.66 0.22 12.12
N PRO A 65 7.82 -0.43 12.96
CA PRO A 65 7.59 -1.84 12.79
C PRO A 65 7.06 -1.98 11.38
N ARG A 66 7.96 -2.27 10.43
CA ARG A 66 7.64 -3.03 9.25
C ARG A 66 6.91 -4.18 9.89
N GLN A 67 5.59 -4.23 9.69
CA GLN A 67 4.81 -5.39 10.02
C GLN A 67 5.63 -6.51 9.41
N ARG A 68 6.36 -7.23 10.27
CA ARG A 68 6.97 -8.48 9.90
C ARG A 68 5.72 -9.25 9.55
N ALA A 69 5.44 -9.36 8.25
CA ALA A 69 4.51 -10.33 7.74
C ALA A 69 4.90 -11.59 8.50
N ALA A 70 4.08 -11.98 9.47
CA ALA A 70 4.36 -13.15 10.26
C ALA A 70 4.36 -14.27 9.23
N TYR A 71 5.56 -14.71 8.85
CA TYR A 71 5.79 -15.82 7.94
C TYR A 71 5.14 -17.04 8.62
N GLY A 72 3.86 -17.26 8.36
CA GLY A 72 3.04 -18.23 9.08
C GLY A 72 1.53 -18.00 9.00
N GLY A 73 1.05 -16.79 8.69
CA GLY A 73 -0.37 -16.52 8.45
C GLY A 73 -0.54 -15.52 7.30
N GLY A 74 -1.36 -15.86 6.31
CA GLY A 74 -1.66 -14.96 5.19
C GLY A 74 -2.11 -13.57 5.69
N ALA A 75 -1.83 -12.53 4.89
CA ALA A 75 -2.28 -11.18 5.22
C ALA A 75 -3.81 -11.14 5.32
N ALA A 76 -4.31 -10.29 6.21
CA ALA A 76 -5.73 -10.04 6.37
C ALA A 76 -6.03 -8.61 5.92
N TYR A 77 -7.15 -8.44 5.22
CA TYR A 77 -7.57 -7.16 4.70
C TYR A 77 -9.01 -6.87 5.13
N CYS A 78 -9.24 -5.66 5.61
CA CYS A 78 -10.56 -5.09 5.75
C CYS A 78 -11.00 -4.58 4.38
N VAL A 79 -12.15 -5.02 3.91
CA VAL A 79 -12.77 -4.57 2.66
C VAL A 79 -14.04 -3.81 2.99
N ARG A 80 -14.16 -2.58 2.50
CA ARG A 80 -15.32 -1.74 2.72
C ARG A 80 -16.44 -2.15 1.77
N GLY A 81 -17.63 -2.43 2.31
CA GLY A 81 -18.71 -3.06 1.54
C GLY A 81 -19.27 -2.22 0.40
N CYS A 82 -19.21 -0.88 0.51
CA CYS A 82 -19.93 0.00 -0.39
C CYS A 82 -19.14 0.45 -1.64
N ASP A 83 -17.80 0.41 -1.59
CA ASP A 83 -16.92 0.73 -2.73
C ASP A 83 -15.78 -0.29 -2.93
N GLY A 84 -15.74 -1.34 -2.11
CA GLY A 84 -14.72 -2.38 -2.15
C GLY A 84 -13.34 -1.92 -1.68
N ARG A 85 -13.16 -0.72 -1.15
CA ARG A 85 -11.81 -0.27 -0.78
C ARG A 85 -11.23 -1.13 0.33
N TYR A 86 -10.00 -1.61 0.14
CA TYR A 86 -9.32 -2.46 1.11
C TYR A 86 -8.21 -1.73 1.88
N PHE A 87 -7.93 -2.19 3.09
CA PHE A 87 -6.80 -1.78 3.92
C PHE A 87 -6.35 -2.93 4.84
N PRO A 88 -5.10 -2.95 5.33
CA PRO A 88 -4.62 -4.03 6.19
C PRO A 88 -5.42 -4.14 7.49
N ALA A 89 -5.86 -5.36 7.81
CA ALA A 89 -6.46 -5.65 9.11
C ALA A 89 -5.37 -5.92 10.16
N GLN A 90 -5.61 -5.51 11.40
CA GLN A 90 -4.67 -5.66 12.52
C GLN A 90 -5.27 -6.59 13.57
N GLY A 91 -4.48 -7.48 14.14
CA GLY A 91 -4.95 -8.37 15.21
C GLY A 91 -4.45 -9.80 15.04
N THR A 92 -4.50 -10.54 16.14
CA THR A 92 -4.01 -11.92 16.21
C THR A 92 -5.03 -12.94 15.75
N ASP A 93 -6.30 -12.74 16.10
CA ASP A 93 -7.43 -13.60 15.77
C ASP A 93 -8.45 -12.88 14.85
N ALA A 94 -9.47 -13.62 14.40
CA ALA A 94 -10.49 -13.09 13.50
C ALA A 94 -11.31 -11.96 14.14
N GLU A 95 -11.62 -12.09 15.43
CA GLU A 95 -12.41 -11.10 16.18
C GLU A 95 -11.66 -9.77 16.32
N SER A 96 -10.39 -9.81 16.75
CA SER A 96 -9.54 -8.61 16.85
C SER A 96 -9.36 -7.94 15.50
N LYS A 97 -9.21 -8.73 14.43
CA LYS A 97 -9.13 -8.19 13.07
C LYS A 97 -10.42 -7.51 12.64
N ALA A 98 -11.58 -8.14 12.87
CA ALA A 98 -12.88 -7.54 12.57
C ALA A 98 -13.10 -6.25 13.37
N GLN A 99 -12.72 -6.26 14.65
CA GLN A 99 -12.78 -5.07 15.50
C GLN A 99 -11.85 -3.96 15.00
N SER A 100 -10.64 -4.30 14.51
CA SER A 100 -9.75 -3.32 13.88
C SER A 100 -10.40 -2.65 12.67
N CYS A 101 -11.06 -3.42 11.80
CA CYS A 101 -11.76 -2.88 10.63
C CYS A 101 -12.85 -1.88 11.05
N LYS A 102 -13.62 -2.24 12.08
CA LYS A 102 -14.68 -1.39 12.63
C LYS A 102 -14.13 -0.12 13.29
N SER A 103 -13.01 -0.21 14.00
CA SER A 103 -12.35 0.96 14.60
C SER A 103 -11.81 1.93 13.54
N PHE A 104 -11.27 1.41 12.43
CA PHE A 104 -10.81 2.25 11.33
C PHE A 104 -11.95 2.88 10.53
N CYS A 105 -13.04 2.15 10.32
CA CYS A 105 -14.17 2.58 9.50
C CYS A 105 -15.52 2.36 10.21
N PRO A 106 -15.80 3.11 11.30
CA PRO A 106 -17.01 2.96 12.10
C PRO A 106 -18.30 3.36 11.36
N ALA A 107 -18.22 4.23 10.35
CA ALA A 107 -19.38 4.69 9.58
C ALA A 107 -19.69 3.82 8.34
N SER A 108 -18.91 2.77 8.10
CA SER A 108 -19.07 1.89 6.93
C SER A 108 -19.08 0.42 7.35
N GLU A 109 -19.84 -0.40 6.64
CA GLU A 109 -19.74 -1.84 6.79
C GLU A 109 -18.42 -2.35 6.19
N THR A 110 -17.75 -3.26 6.90
CA THR A 110 -16.49 -3.86 6.48
C THR A 110 -16.54 -5.37 6.60
N SER A 111 -16.03 -6.07 5.59
CA SER A 111 -15.83 -7.52 5.59
C SER A 111 -14.35 -7.87 5.67
N LEU A 112 -14.02 -9.04 6.23
CA LEU A 112 -12.65 -9.55 6.22
C LEU A 112 -12.38 -10.49 5.05
N VAL A 113 -11.21 -10.33 4.44
CA VAL A 113 -10.64 -11.27 3.47
C VAL A 113 -9.19 -11.60 3.83
N TYR A 114 -8.74 -12.78 3.44
CA TYR A 114 -7.43 -13.32 3.77
C TYR A 114 -6.72 -13.81 2.51
N GLY A 115 -5.42 -13.54 2.40
CA GLY A 115 -4.61 -13.95 1.27
C GLY A 115 -3.18 -13.45 1.41
N SER A 116 -2.24 -14.01 0.65
CA SER A 116 -0.90 -13.42 0.51
C SER A 116 -0.98 -12.04 -0.13
N ASN A 117 -1.82 -11.90 -1.16
CA ASN A 117 -2.13 -10.67 -1.86
C ASN A 117 -3.64 -10.43 -1.88
N ILE A 118 -4.04 -9.18 -2.08
CA ILE A 118 -5.47 -8.81 -2.12
C ILE A 118 -6.21 -9.40 -3.31
N ASP A 119 -5.55 -9.53 -4.47
CA ASP A 119 -6.19 -9.99 -5.71
C ASP A 119 -6.62 -11.45 -5.63
N ASP A 120 -5.93 -12.27 -4.82
CA ASP A 120 -6.24 -13.67 -4.54
C ASP A 120 -6.93 -13.86 -3.17
N ALA A 121 -7.28 -12.77 -2.49
CA ALA A 121 -7.81 -12.85 -1.13
C ALA A 121 -9.25 -13.37 -1.12
N THR A 122 -9.57 -14.21 -0.13
CA THR A 122 -10.88 -14.82 0.02
C THR A 122 -11.47 -14.51 1.40
N THR A 123 -12.79 -14.39 1.46
CA THR A 123 -13.54 -14.37 2.73
C THR A 123 -13.41 -15.72 3.44
N GLU A 124 -13.79 -15.76 4.72
CA GLU A 124 -13.84 -17.01 5.49
C GLU A 124 -14.76 -18.07 4.85
N ASN A 125 -15.78 -17.63 4.10
CA ASN A 125 -16.70 -18.49 3.35
C ASN A 125 -16.16 -18.91 1.97
N GLY A 126 -14.90 -18.57 1.64
CA GLY A 126 -14.25 -18.94 0.38
C GLY A 126 -14.58 -18.04 -0.82
N LYS A 127 -15.40 -17.01 -0.65
CA LYS A 127 -15.72 -16.04 -1.72
C LYS A 127 -14.51 -15.14 -2.00
N SER A 128 -14.09 -15.02 -3.26
CA SER A 128 -13.00 -14.11 -3.67
C SER A 128 -13.37 -12.65 -3.45
N TYR A 129 -12.37 -11.83 -3.14
CA TYR A 129 -12.50 -10.37 -3.08
C TYR A 129 -13.03 -9.80 -4.40
N SER A 130 -12.62 -10.35 -5.56
CA SER A 130 -13.11 -9.95 -6.89
C SER A 130 -14.61 -10.16 -7.08
N ASP A 131 -15.20 -11.11 -6.36
CA ASP A 131 -16.61 -11.49 -6.52
C ASP A 131 -17.53 -10.72 -5.58
N LEU A 132 -16.98 -9.86 -4.71
CA LEU A 132 -17.77 -9.01 -3.84
C LEU A 132 -18.55 -7.96 -4.65
N PRO A 133 -19.76 -7.57 -4.22
CA PRO A 133 -20.66 -6.73 -5.04
C PRO A 133 -20.07 -5.40 -5.53
N ASN A 134 -19.18 -4.79 -4.73
CA ASN A 134 -18.54 -3.51 -5.05
C ASN A 134 -17.02 -3.63 -5.16
N ALA A 135 -16.48 -4.83 -5.44
CA ALA A 135 -15.04 -5.04 -5.54
C ALA A 135 -14.37 -4.02 -6.47
N PHE A 136 -13.25 -3.44 -6.02
CA PHE A 136 -12.45 -2.48 -6.79
C PHE A 136 -13.15 -1.19 -7.26
N ARG A 137 -14.42 -0.96 -6.90
CA ARG A 137 -15.20 0.19 -7.36
C ARG A 137 -14.52 1.53 -7.02
N TYR A 138 -13.87 1.60 -5.85
CA TYR A 138 -13.07 2.74 -5.38
C TYR A 138 -11.94 3.18 -6.34
N ARG A 139 -11.52 2.31 -7.28
CA ARG A 139 -10.48 2.66 -8.28
C ARG A 139 -11.02 3.56 -9.38
N ASN A 140 -12.33 3.51 -9.64
CA ASN A 140 -12.95 4.17 -10.78
C ASN A 140 -13.80 5.38 -10.36
N GLU A 141 -14.38 5.35 -9.16
CA GLU A 141 -15.24 6.43 -8.68
C GLU A 141 -15.21 6.60 -7.15
N ILE A 142 -15.59 7.80 -6.71
CA ILE A 142 -15.82 8.10 -5.30
C ILE A 142 -17.33 8.01 -5.06
N VAL A 143 -17.75 6.97 -4.35
CA VAL A 143 -19.16 6.78 -4.00
C VAL A 143 -19.54 7.76 -2.89
N ALA A 144 -20.63 8.52 -3.10
CA ALA A 144 -21.10 9.50 -2.11
C ALA A 144 -21.50 8.82 -0.80
N GLY A 145 -21.08 9.38 0.34
CA GLY A 145 -21.34 8.81 1.67
C GLY A 145 -20.55 7.54 1.99
N CYS A 146 -19.77 7.03 1.03
CA CYS A 146 -18.88 5.90 1.24
C CYS A 146 -17.51 6.37 1.72
N THR A 147 -17.41 6.62 3.02
CA THR A 147 -16.11 6.77 3.71
C THR A 147 -16.13 6.22 5.12
N CYS A 148 -14.95 6.05 5.70
CA CYS A 148 -14.76 5.59 7.08
C CYS A 148 -15.33 6.59 8.11
N ASN A 149 -15.42 7.88 7.75
CA ASN A 149 -16.03 8.92 8.57
C ASN A 149 -17.50 9.23 8.23
N GLY A 150 -18.00 8.76 7.09
CA GLY A 150 -19.40 8.91 6.65
C GLY A 150 -19.84 10.34 6.32
N LYS A 151 -18.92 11.31 6.27
CA LYS A 151 -19.23 12.74 6.07
C LYS A 151 -18.52 13.31 4.87
N ASP A 152 -17.20 13.13 4.83
CA ASP A 152 -16.35 13.67 3.78
C ASP A 152 -16.17 12.65 2.66
N PRO A 153 -15.92 13.08 1.41
CA PRO A 153 -15.63 12.18 0.29
C PRO A 153 -14.33 11.37 0.49
N VAL A 154 -13.42 11.91 1.30
CA VAL A 154 -12.15 11.28 1.68
C VAL A 154 -11.85 11.62 3.14
N GLY A 155 -11.22 10.69 3.86
CA GLY A 155 -10.80 10.96 5.23
C GLY A 155 -10.79 9.70 6.10
N LEU A 156 -10.00 9.77 7.17
CA LEU A 156 -10.06 8.81 8.26
C LEU A 156 -11.24 9.14 9.17
N ALA A 157 -11.74 8.12 9.86
CA ALA A 157 -12.73 8.31 10.91
C ALA A 157 -12.13 9.16 12.03
N GLN A 158 -12.87 10.19 12.45
CA GLN A 158 -12.52 10.92 13.65
C GLN A 158 -12.99 10.09 14.85
N VAL A 159 -12.04 9.53 15.58
CA VAL A 159 -12.31 8.92 16.88
C VAL A 159 -12.29 10.04 17.91
N LYS A 160 -13.36 10.15 18.70
CA LYS A 160 -13.37 11.08 19.82
C LYS A 160 -12.34 10.61 20.84
N VAL A 161 -11.65 11.56 21.47
CA VAL A 161 -10.64 11.24 22.49
C VAL A 161 -11.23 10.35 23.58
N GLU A 162 -12.48 10.60 23.98
CA GLU A 162 -13.17 9.83 25.02
C GLU A 162 -13.40 8.36 24.63
N ASP A 163 -13.46 8.09 23.33
CA ASP A 163 -13.73 6.77 22.75
C ASP A 163 -12.44 6.07 22.27
N ASP A 164 -11.26 6.68 22.46
CA ASP A 164 -9.97 6.12 22.02
C ASP A 164 -9.48 5.02 23.00
N PRO A 165 -9.49 3.74 22.58
CA PRO A 165 -9.08 2.63 23.44
C PRO A 165 -7.57 2.57 23.68
N THR A 166 -6.78 3.38 22.97
CA THR A 166 -5.32 3.42 23.11
C THR A 166 -4.86 4.31 24.26
N LEU A 167 -5.74 5.19 24.77
CA LEU A 167 -5.42 6.11 25.85
C LEU A 167 -5.09 5.39 27.15
N ARG A 168 -4.00 5.83 27.78
CA ARG A 168 -3.49 5.32 29.05
C ARG A 168 -3.41 6.42 30.09
N LYS A 169 -3.40 6.01 31.35
CA LYS A 169 -3.20 6.94 32.48
C LYS A 169 -1.84 7.64 32.31
N GLY A 170 -1.87 8.97 32.32
CA GLY A 170 -0.69 9.83 32.17
C GLY A 170 -0.51 10.37 30.76
N ASP A 171 -1.27 9.90 29.77
CA ASP A 171 -1.21 10.44 28.42
C ASP A 171 -1.66 11.90 28.41
N ILE A 172 -0.91 12.73 27.68
CA ILE A 172 -1.22 14.15 27.51
C ILE A 172 -1.99 14.30 26.21
N VAL A 173 -3.21 14.82 26.29
CA VAL A 173 -4.09 15.02 25.15
C VAL A 173 -4.31 16.50 24.89
N ALA A 174 -4.28 16.91 23.63
CA ALA A 174 -4.70 18.24 23.20
C ALA A 174 -6.23 18.28 23.07
N GLY A 175 -6.92 18.84 24.06
CA GLY A 175 -8.36 19.09 24.02
C GLY A 175 -8.68 20.52 23.54
N ALA A 176 -9.96 20.80 23.32
CA ALA A 176 -10.43 22.12 22.88
C ALA A 176 -10.07 23.25 23.88
N GLY A 177 -10.00 22.94 25.17
CA GLY A 177 -9.59 23.87 26.24
C GLY A 177 -8.08 23.91 26.54
N GLY A 178 -7.26 23.23 25.72
CA GLY A 178 -5.81 23.10 25.92
C GLY A 178 -5.37 21.69 26.32
N LEU A 179 -4.13 21.57 26.80
CA LEU A 179 -3.54 20.28 27.18
C LEU A 179 -4.18 19.74 28.47
N VAL A 180 -4.66 18.51 28.40
CA VAL A 180 -5.22 17.74 29.52
C VAL A 180 -4.42 16.46 29.71
N VAL A 181 -4.49 15.87 30.90
CA VAL A 181 -3.92 14.56 31.19
C VAL A 181 -5.02 13.53 31.41
N ALA A 182 -4.87 12.37 30.79
CA ALA A 182 -5.77 11.25 30.93
C ALA A 182 -5.53 10.56 32.29
N THR A 183 -6.59 10.39 33.06
CA THR A 183 -6.59 9.76 34.38
C THR A 183 -7.60 8.63 34.39
N ARG A 184 -7.33 7.57 35.17
CA ARG A 184 -8.27 6.45 35.27
C ARG A 184 -9.55 6.93 35.97
N ASN A 185 -10.71 6.61 35.42
CA ASN A 185 -11.96 6.86 36.11
C ASN A 185 -12.08 5.94 37.34
N ALA A 186 -12.13 6.51 38.54
CA ALA A 186 -12.21 5.76 39.79
C ALA A 186 -13.50 4.95 39.92
N ASN A 187 -14.57 5.35 39.22
CA ASN A 187 -15.86 4.68 39.24
C ASN A 187 -15.95 3.53 38.22
N ASP A 188 -15.02 3.46 37.26
CA ASP A 188 -14.94 2.35 36.33
C ASP A 188 -13.95 1.29 36.83
N ARG A 189 -14.48 0.22 37.43
CA ARG A 189 -13.69 -0.91 37.92
C ARG A 189 -12.98 -1.67 36.81
N ARG A 190 -13.42 -1.55 35.55
CA ARG A 190 -12.76 -2.15 34.38
C ARG A 190 -11.58 -1.30 33.90
N GLY A 191 -11.51 -0.04 34.32
CA GLY A 191 -10.40 0.88 34.03
C GLY A 191 -10.27 1.24 32.55
N VAL A 192 -11.36 1.15 31.79
CA VAL A 192 -11.41 1.43 30.35
C VAL A 192 -11.78 2.90 30.12
N ALA A 193 -12.65 3.46 30.97
CA ALA A 193 -13.03 4.86 30.90
C ALA A 193 -11.92 5.77 31.46
N MET A 194 -11.57 6.78 30.68
CA MET A 194 -10.59 7.81 31.03
C MET A 194 -11.31 9.13 31.38
N ASN A 195 -10.84 9.79 32.43
CA ASN A 195 -11.23 11.16 32.79
C ASN A 195 -10.10 12.11 32.42
N PHE A 196 -10.46 13.34 32.05
CA PHE A 196 -9.50 14.36 31.68
C PHE A 196 -9.42 15.45 32.75
N SER A 197 -8.20 15.73 33.21
CA SER A 197 -7.93 16.85 34.10
C SER A 197 -6.94 17.82 33.46
N PRO A 198 -7.00 19.12 33.75
CA PRO A 198 -6.03 20.09 33.23
C PRO A 198 -4.59 19.66 33.50
N LEU A 199 -3.72 19.79 32.51
CA LEU A 199 -2.29 19.47 32.67
C LEU A 199 -1.64 20.45 33.65
N PRO A 200 -0.84 19.99 34.64
CA PRO A 200 -0.15 20.86 35.59
C PRO A 200 0.70 21.92 34.88
N GLU A 201 0.72 23.13 35.42
CA GLU A 201 1.38 24.27 34.78
C GLU A 201 2.88 24.07 34.55
N SER A 202 3.57 23.42 35.51
CA SER A 202 5.00 23.09 35.41
C SER A 202 5.30 22.17 34.21
N VAL A 203 4.37 21.26 33.87
CA VAL A 203 4.50 20.35 32.73
C VAL A 203 4.09 21.07 31.45
N ARG A 204 2.98 21.83 31.48
CA ARG A 204 2.50 22.63 30.35
C ARG A 204 3.54 23.66 29.88
N ALA A 205 4.32 24.25 30.79
CA ALA A 205 5.38 25.19 30.47
C ALA A 205 6.46 24.58 29.54
N ARG A 206 6.74 23.28 29.68
CA ARG A 206 7.71 22.57 28.82
C ARG A 206 7.24 22.44 27.38
N PHE A 207 5.93 22.38 27.16
CA PHE A 207 5.33 22.30 25.83
C PHE A 207 5.08 23.69 25.18
N ARG A 208 5.36 24.79 25.89
CA ARG A 208 5.27 26.14 25.28
C ARG A 208 6.49 26.47 24.40
N GLN A 209 7.61 25.80 24.63
CA GLN A 209 8.86 26.01 23.92
C GLN A 209 9.20 24.77 23.07
N VAL A 210 8.24 24.26 22.30
CA VAL A 210 8.57 23.20 21.33
C VAL A 210 9.56 23.82 20.34
N PRO A 211 10.80 23.29 20.22
CA PRO A 211 11.74 23.82 19.25
C PRO A 211 11.09 23.69 17.87
N VAL A 212 10.97 24.81 17.17
CA VAL A 212 10.49 24.81 15.78
C VAL A 212 11.56 24.11 14.96
N VAL A 213 11.33 22.84 14.64
CA VAL A 213 12.29 21.99 13.90
C VAL A 213 12.24 22.23 12.39
N ALA A 214 11.22 22.95 11.91
CA ALA A 214 11.09 23.39 10.54
C ALA A 214 11.42 24.89 10.45
N LYS A 215 12.68 25.20 10.17
CA LYS A 215 13.08 26.51 9.64
C LYS A 215 13.33 26.30 8.15
N GLU A 216 12.62 27.06 7.31
CA GLU A 216 12.73 27.03 5.84
C GLU A 216 14.17 27.23 5.35
#